data_AF-A0A973KTW4-F1
#
_entry.id   AF-A0A973KTW4-F1
#
_cell.length_a   1.000
_cell.length_b   1.000
_cell.length_c   1.000
_cell.angle_alpha   90.00
_cell.angle_beta   90.00
_cell.angle_gamma   90.00
#
_symmetry.space_group_name_H-M   'P 1'
#
loop_
_entity.id
_entity.type
_entity.pdbx_description
1 polymer ?
#
loop_
_entity_poly.entity_id
_entity_poly.type
_entity_poly.pdbx_seq_one_letter_code
_entity_poly.pdbx_strand_id
1 'polypeptide(L)'
;MTSAPQTLRWGHSALEVEIGVDDDGTARLTRIGLPGGKPLERRSWRPLPLVEVTAAGHGRAWSGGRLIDTTLGGRLRYRAHRATRDGDWHVLTVELHDS
;
A
#
# COMPACT_ATOMS: atom_id res chain seq x y z
N MET A 1 15.51 -8.63 -4.74
CA MET A 1 15.12 -9.77 -3.88
C MET A 1 13.60 -9.88 -3.94
N THR A 2 13.10 -11.00 -4.44
CA THR A 2 11.66 -11.34 -4.47
C THR A 2 11.24 -11.71 -3.05
N SER A 3 10.29 -10.99 -2.47
CA SER A 3 9.71 -11.36 -1.18
C SER A 3 8.51 -12.26 -1.45
N ALA A 4 8.24 -13.24 -0.58
CA ALA A 4 7.02 -14.02 -0.70
C ALA A 4 5.80 -13.09 -0.58
N PRO A 5 4.76 -13.28 -1.41
CA PRO A 5 3.57 -12.45 -1.37
C PRO A 5 2.90 -12.61 -0.01
N GLN A 6 2.53 -11.48 0.59
CA GLN A 6 1.93 -11.46 1.93
C GLN A 6 0.83 -10.41 2.00
N THR A 7 -0.18 -10.70 2.82
CA THR A 7 -1.29 -9.77 3.07
C THR A 7 -1.22 -9.29 4.50
N LEU A 8 -1.09 -7.98 4.67
CA LEU A 8 -1.19 -7.30 5.94
C LEU A 8 -2.65 -6.93 6.17
N ARG A 9 -3.22 -7.39 7.29
CA ARG A 9 -4.56 -7.00 7.73
C ARG A 9 -4.45 -6.18 8.99
N TRP A 10 -5.05 -4.99 8.97
CA TRP A 10 -4.98 -4.08 10.09
C TRP A 10 -6.26 -3.26 10.20
N GLY A 11 -6.66 -2.92 11.42
CA GLY A 11 -7.88 -2.17 11.63
C GLY A 11 -8.29 -2.08 13.10
N HIS A 12 -9.52 -1.60 13.29
CA HIS A 12 -10.24 -1.53 14.56
C HIS A 12 -11.74 -1.69 14.31
N SER A 13 -12.58 -1.46 15.32
CA SER A 13 -14.03 -1.71 15.27
C SER A 13 -14.80 -1.01 14.14
N ALA A 14 -14.26 0.04 13.53
CA ALA A 14 -14.92 0.82 12.49
C ALA A 14 -14.15 0.87 11.16
N LEU A 15 -12.98 0.23 11.07
CA LEU A 15 -12.13 0.26 9.88
C LEU A 15 -11.31 -1.03 9.77
N GLU A 16 -11.26 -1.61 8.59
CA GLU A 16 -10.37 -2.69 8.20
C GLU A 16 -9.67 -2.30 6.89
N VAL A 17 -8.35 -2.49 6.88
CA VAL A 17 -7.47 -2.25 5.74
C VAL A 17 -6.72 -3.53 5.42
N GLU A 18 -6.68 -3.89 4.14
CA GLU A 18 -5.79 -4.92 3.62
C GLU A 18 -4.75 -4.29 2.68
N ILE A 19 -3.49 -4.64 2.91
CA ILE A 19 -2.36 -4.28 2.05
C ILE A 19 -1.76 -5.58 1.55
N GLY A 20 -1.75 -5.75 0.22
CA GLY A 20 -1.05 -6.84 -0.44
C GLY A 20 0.38 -6.42 -0.77
N VAL A 21 1.34 -7.29 -0.51
CA VAL A 21 2.70 -7.19 -1.04
C VAL A 21 2.80 -8.18 -2.19
N ASP A 22 2.97 -7.67 -3.40
CA ASP A 22 3.14 -8.48 -4.61
C ASP A 22 4.51 -9.18 -4.62
N ASP A 23 4.69 -10.16 -5.51
CA ASP A 23 5.98 -10.86 -5.70
C ASP A 23 7.14 -9.89 -6.00
N ASP A 24 6.86 -8.78 -6.67
CA ASP A 24 7.84 -7.74 -6.96
C ASP A 24 8.24 -6.90 -5.72
N GLY A 25 7.59 -7.13 -4.57
CA GLY A 25 7.78 -6.44 -3.30
C GLY A 25 7.01 -5.13 -3.17
N THR A 26 6.16 -4.78 -4.15
CA THR A 26 5.34 -3.56 -4.12
C THR A 26 4.18 -3.75 -3.15
N ALA A 27 4.09 -2.86 -2.16
CA ALA A 27 2.92 -2.79 -1.27
C ALA A 27 1.79 -2.03 -1.97
N ARG A 28 0.60 -2.64 -2.03
CA ARG A 28 -0.59 -2.08 -2.66
C ARG A 28 -1.78 -2.13 -1.71
N LEU A 29 -2.58 -1.07 -1.72
CA LEU A 29 -3.83 -1.03 -0.98
C LEU A 29 -4.88 -1.87 -1.72
N THR A 30 -5.24 -3.02 -1.16
CA THR A 30 -6.16 -3.98 -1.81
C THR A 30 -7.58 -3.87 -1.32
N ARG A 31 -7.79 -3.43 -0.06
CA ARG A 31 -9.13 -3.22 0.52
C ARG A 31 -9.11 -2.15 1.61
N ILE A 32 -10.16 -1.34 1.64
CA ILE A 32 -10.57 -0.52 2.78
C ILE A 32 -12.07 -0.76 2.98
N GLY A 33 -12.50 -1.02 4.22
CA GLY A 33 -13.91 -1.19 4.52
C GLY A 33 -14.20 -1.36 6.00
N LEU A 34 -15.40 -1.84 6.32
CA LEU A 34 -15.78 -2.21 7.68
C LEU A 34 -15.28 -3.62 8.01
N PRO A 35 -14.97 -3.91 9.29
CA PRO A 35 -14.71 -5.27 9.74
C PRO A 35 -15.88 -6.20 9.40
N GLY A 36 -15.59 -7.37 8.81
CA GLY A 36 -16.63 -8.32 8.38
C GLY A 36 -17.47 -7.85 7.18
N GLY A 37 -17.15 -6.71 6.58
CA GLY A 37 -17.80 -6.23 5.36
C GLY A 37 -17.62 -7.22 4.20
N LYS A 38 -18.61 -7.26 3.31
CA LYS A 38 -18.53 -8.08 2.09
C LYS A 38 -17.26 -7.71 1.30
N PRO A 39 -16.49 -8.69 0.80
CA PRO A 39 -15.39 -8.40 -0.10
C PRO A 39 -15.86 -7.52 -1.25
N LEU A 40 -15.12 -6.44 -1.53
CA LEU A 40 -15.36 -5.65 -2.73
C LEU A 40 -15.12 -6.55 -3.95
N GLU A 41 -15.94 -6.40 -4.99
CA GLU A 41 -15.69 -7.08 -6.25
C GLU A 41 -14.27 -6.77 -6.71
N ARG A 42 -13.52 -7.82 -7.09
CA ARG A 42 -12.17 -7.65 -7.62
C ARG A 42 -12.26 -6.76 -8.84
N ARG A 43 -11.77 -5.54 -8.72
CA ARG A 43 -11.66 -4.63 -9.86
C ARG A 43 -10.71 -5.25 -10.86
N SER A 44 -11.01 -5.10 -12.15
CA SER A 44 -10.15 -5.56 -13.25
C SER A 44 -8.83 -4.78 -13.35
N TRP A 45 -8.65 -3.75 -12.53
CA TRP A 45 -7.51 -2.83 -12.55
C TRP A 45 -6.56 -3.20 -11.42
N ARG A 46 -5.24 -3.11 -11.67
CA ARG A 46 -4.25 -3.38 -10.63
C ARG A 46 -4.47 -2.43 -9.44
N PRO A 47 -4.40 -2.94 -8.18
CA PRO A 47 -4.44 -2.11 -6.99
C PRO A 47 -3.36 -1.02 -7.03
N LEU A 48 -3.67 0.14 -6.46
CA LEU A 48 -2.76 1.28 -6.45
C LEU A 48 -1.58 1.01 -5.49
N PRO A 49 -0.37 1.50 -5.79
CA PRO A 49 0.72 1.48 -4.83
C PRO A 49 0.33 2.25 -3.57
N LEU A 50 0.90 1.86 -2.43
CA LEU A 50 0.55 2.44 -1.13
C LEU A 50 0.90 3.95 -1.04
N VAL A 51 1.98 4.36 -1.70
CA VAL A 51 2.48 5.74 -1.71
C VAL A 51 3.02 6.08 -3.09
N GLU A 52 2.80 7.33 -3.51
CA GLU A 52 3.46 7.94 -4.67
C GLU A 52 4.39 9.06 -4.19
N VAL A 53 5.60 9.15 -4.75
CA VAL A 53 6.63 10.11 -4.32
C VAL A 53 7.08 10.95 -5.51
N THR A 54 6.80 12.25 -5.46
CA THR A 54 7.29 13.21 -6.46
C THR A 54 8.47 13.99 -5.88
N ALA A 55 9.56 14.10 -6.64
CA ALA A 55 10.71 14.93 -6.27
C ALA A 55 11.20 15.72 -7.48
N ALA A 56 11.79 16.90 -7.24
CA ALA A 56 12.39 17.69 -8.31
C ALA A 56 13.48 16.89 -9.04
N GLY A 57 13.51 17.00 -10.37
CA GLY A 57 14.43 16.23 -11.22
C GLY A 57 14.13 14.73 -11.31
N HIS A 58 13.10 14.22 -10.61
CA HIS A 58 12.67 12.83 -10.69
C HIS A 58 11.33 12.77 -11.42
N GLY A 59 11.33 12.08 -12.58
CA GLY A 59 10.18 12.04 -13.48
C GLY A 59 9.00 11.21 -12.95
N ARG A 60 7.96 11.16 -13.78
CA ARG A 60 6.87 10.18 -13.71
C ARG A 60 6.60 9.67 -15.11
N ALA A 61 6.14 8.44 -15.25
CA ALA A 61 5.52 8.03 -16.51
C ALA A 61 4.20 8.81 -16.70
N TRP A 62 3.74 8.93 -17.95
CA TRP A 62 2.39 9.45 -18.19
C TRP A 62 1.37 8.46 -17.63
N SER A 63 0.74 8.82 -16.51
CA SER A 63 -0.24 7.98 -15.78
C SER A 63 -1.69 8.50 -15.86
N GLY A 64 -1.98 9.35 -16.86
CA GLY A 64 -3.28 9.98 -17.01
C GLY A 64 -3.67 10.82 -15.79
N GLY A 65 -4.96 10.83 -15.42
CA GLY A 65 -5.48 11.61 -14.29
C GLY A 65 -5.22 11.02 -12.89
N ARG A 66 -4.52 9.89 -12.78
CA ARG A 66 -4.33 9.18 -11.50
C ARG A 66 -3.10 9.63 -10.71
N LEU A 67 -2.22 10.44 -11.32
CA LEU A 67 -0.96 10.92 -10.73
C LEU A 67 -0.19 9.78 -10.01
N ILE A 68 -0.21 8.60 -10.61
CA ILE A 68 0.52 7.41 -10.15
C ILE A 68 1.77 7.19 -11.02
N ASP A 69 2.50 6.10 -10.81
CA ASP A 69 3.70 5.74 -11.59
C ASP A 69 4.83 6.80 -11.47
N THR A 70 5.00 7.35 -10.27
CA THR A 70 6.21 8.12 -9.97
C THR A 70 7.43 7.23 -10.04
N THR A 71 8.54 7.73 -10.61
CA THR A 71 9.77 6.92 -10.74
C THR A 71 10.28 6.44 -9.38
N LEU A 72 10.15 7.27 -8.34
CA LEU A 72 10.53 6.90 -6.98
C LEU A 72 9.53 5.92 -6.35
N GLY A 73 8.22 6.17 -6.46
CA GLY A 73 7.20 5.25 -5.95
C GLY A 73 7.31 3.85 -6.54
N GLY A 74 7.59 3.75 -7.85
CA GLY A 74 7.79 2.47 -8.53
C GLY A 74 9.01 1.66 -8.06
N ARG A 75 9.96 2.29 -7.35
CA ARG A 75 11.15 1.64 -6.77
C ARG A 75 10.97 1.22 -5.31
N LEU A 76 9.97 1.76 -4.61
CA LEU A 76 9.75 1.46 -3.20
C LEU A 76 9.33 0.00 -3.00
N ARG A 77 10.02 -0.69 -2.09
CA ARG A 77 9.72 -2.07 -1.72
C ARG A 77 9.40 -2.18 -0.24
N TYR A 78 8.40 -3.00 0.06
CA TYR A 78 8.02 -3.33 1.41
C TYR A 78 9.22 -3.90 2.18
N ARG A 79 9.43 -3.40 3.40
CA ARG A 79 10.49 -3.86 4.32
C ARG A 79 9.92 -4.49 5.58
N ALA A 80 9.04 -3.76 6.26
CA ALA A 80 8.48 -4.15 7.54
C ALA A 80 7.15 -3.41 7.79
N HIS A 81 6.39 -3.87 8.78
CA HIS A 81 5.30 -3.11 9.34
C HIS A 81 5.25 -3.26 10.85
N ARG A 82 4.62 -2.27 11.50
CA ARG A 82 4.36 -2.29 12.93
C ARG A 82 2.98 -1.72 13.22
N ALA A 83 2.16 -2.50 13.91
CA ALA A 83 0.90 -2.04 14.48
C ALA A 83 1.13 -1.61 15.93
N THR A 84 0.62 -0.43 16.28
CA THR A 84 0.70 0.12 17.65
C THR A 84 -0.61 0.83 18.01
N ARG A 85 -0.73 1.21 19.27
CA ARG A 85 -1.81 2.05 19.78
C ARG A 85 -1.18 3.27 20.46
N ASP A 86 -1.70 4.45 20.15
CA ASP A 86 -1.30 5.73 20.75
C ASP A 86 -2.54 6.43 21.32
N GLY A 87 -2.77 6.23 22.63
CA GLY A 87 -4.04 6.57 23.28
C GLY A 87 -5.23 5.85 22.62
N ASP A 88 -6.12 6.64 22.02
CA ASP A 88 -7.28 6.14 21.27
C ASP A 88 -6.98 5.82 19.81
N TRP A 89 -5.82 6.24 19.29
CA TRP A 89 -5.44 5.99 17.91
C TRP A 89 -4.89 4.58 17.75
N HIS A 90 -5.41 3.89 16.74
CA HIS A 90 -4.74 2.72 16.19
C HIS A 90 -3.79 3.22 15.10
N VAL A 91 -2.52 2.80 15.13
CA VAL A 91 -1.50 3.21 14.15
C VAL A 91 -0.90 1.99 13.46
N LEU A 92 -0.89 2.01 12.12
CA LEU A 92 -0.08 1.11 11.29
C LEU A 92 1.05 1.90 10.65
N THR A 93 2.29 1.53 10.95
CA THR A 93 3.47 1.99 10.21
C THR A 93 3.85 0.92 9.20
N VAL A 94 3.99 1.30 7.93
CA VAL A 94 4.53 0.44 6.86
C VAL A 94 5.84 1.06 6.39
N GLU A 95 6.92 0.30 6.55
CA GLU A 95 8.25 0.70 6.13
C GLU A 95 8.47 0.28 4.67
N LEU A 96 8.75 1.27 3.83
CA LEU A 96 9.14 1.10 2.44
C LEU A 96 10.58 1.59 2.27
N HIS A 97 11.35 0.94 1.40
CA HIS A 97 12.73 1.35 1.10
C HIS A 97 12.96 1.41 -0.41
N ASP A 98 13.80 2.36 -0.81
CA ASP A 98 14.43 2.40 -2.14
C ASP A 98 15.86 1.90 -1.96
N SER A 99 16.30 1.00 -2.85
CA SER A 99 17.64 0.41 -2.84
C SER A 99 18.59 1.15 -3.78
#